data_AF-A0A962ULH6-F1
#
_entry.id   AF-A0A962ULH6-F1
#
_cell.length_a   1.000
_cell.length_b   1.000
_cell.length_c   1.000
_cell.angle_alpha   90.00
_cell.angle_beta   90.00
_cell.angle_gamma   90.00
#
_symmetry.space_group_name_H-M   'P 1'
#
loop_
_entity.id
_entity.type
_entity.pdbx_description
1 polymer ?
#
loop_
_entity_poly.entity_id
_entity_poly.type
_entity_poly.pdbx_seq_one_letter_code
_entity_poly.pdbx_strand_id
1 'polypeptide(L)'
;MNGKHDPLQALLRRSGGLEKSLAPLLELETFDQADRTRCSKIMCSVAFEHAESAKLLIAAGNFTSALSVVRLQYEALVRAMWLLYAASDRAVEKLTSELTHESSKKADRLPLLGRMLQELDGKGPAEPMRML
;
A
#
# COMPACT_ATOMS: atom_id res chain seq x y z
N MET A 1 -36.40 17.64 -4.00
CA MET A 1 -35.04 17.11 -3.70
C MET A 1 -34.11 17.65 -4.77
N ASN A 2 -33.40 18.74 -4.47
CA ASN A 2 -32.73 19.57 -5.48
C ASN A 2 -31.29 19.06 -5.70
N GLY A 3 -30.95 18.76 -6.96
CA GLY A 3 -29.67 18.20 -7.39
C GLY A 3 -28.50 19.18 -7.26
N LYS A 4 -28.04 19.43 -6.03
CA LYS A 4 -26.67 19.91 -5.81
C LYS A 4 -25.73 18.73 -5.98
N HIS A 5 -24.71 18.88 -6.83
CA HIS A 5 -23.58 17.96 -6.92
C HIS A 5 -23.06 17.69 -5.50
N ASP A 6 -23.20 16.45 -5.01
CA ASP A 6 -22.59 16.03 -3.76
C ASP A 6 -21.06 16.09 -3.91
N PRO A 7 -20.37 16.99 -3.17
CA PRO A 7 -18.92 17.13 -3.27
C PRO A 7 -18.19 15.82 -2.97
N LEU A 8 -18.75 14.99 -2.08
CA LEU A 8 -18.17 13.68 -1.73
C LEU A 8 -18.22 12.72 -2.92
N GLN A 9 -19.36 12.66 -3.61
CA GLN A 9 -19.50 11.83 -4.82
C GLN A 9 -18.59 12.32 -5.95
N ALA A 10 -18.42 13.64 -6.09
CA ALA A 10 -17.47 14.19 -7.05
C ALA A 10 -16.02 13.78 -6.72
N LEU A 11 -15.64 13.76 -5.44
CA LEU A 11 -14.33 13.28 -4.97
C LEU A 11 -14.15 11.78 -5.21
N LEU A 12 -15.13 10.95 -4.85
CA LEU A 12 -15.09 9.50 -5.08
C LEU A 12 -14.92 9.17 -6.56
N ARG A 13 -15.68 9.83 -7.44
CA ARG A 13 -15.56 9.67 -8.89
C ARG A 13 -14.16 10.03 -9.40
N ARG A 14 -13.60 11.15 -8.95
CA ARG A 14 -12.24 11.58 -9.33
C ARG A 14 -11.18 10.62 -8.82
N SER A 15 -11.30 10.15 -7.58
CA SER A 15 -10.39 9.18 -6.98
C SER A 15 -10.43 7.84 -7.73
N GLY A 16 -11.63 7.34 -8.08
CA GLY A 16 -11.77 6.15 -8.93
C GLY A 16 -11.19 6.34 -10.34
N GLY A 17 -11.28 7.56 -10.90
CA GLY A 17 -10.65 7.88 -12.19
C GLY A 17 -9.12 7.84 -12.14
N LEU A 18 -8.53 8.38 -11.06
CA LEU A 18 -7.08 8.30 -10.84
C LEU A 18 -6.63 6.84 -10.68
N GLU A 19 -7.33 6.07 -9.86
CA GLU A 19 -7.04 4.65 -9.65
C GLU A 19 -7.04 3.85 -10.96
N LYS A 20 -8.08 4.03 -11.79
CA LYS A 20 -8.15 3.40 -13.12
C LYS A 20 -6.99 3.79 -14.03
N SER A 21 -6.49 5.02 -13.90
CA SER A 21 -5.35 5.50 -14.69
C SER A 21 -4.02 4.91 -14.21
N LEU A 22 -3.93 4.57 -12.92
CA LEU A 22 -2.73 3.99 -12.31
C LEU A 22 -2.72 2.45 -12.34
N ALA A 23 -3.88 1.80 -12.41
CA ALA A 23 -4.01 0.34 -12.41
C ALA A 23 -3.11 -0.36 -13.47
N PRO A 24 -2.99 0.13 -14.72
CA PRO A 24 -2.09 -0.47 -15.70
C PRO A 24 -0.62 -0.49 -15.27
N LEU A 25 -0.18 0.47 -14.43
CA LEU A 25 1.19 0.50 -13.92
C LEU A 25 1.49 -0.68 -12.98
N LEU A 26 0.47 -1.21 -12.30
CA LEU A 26 0.60 -2.40 -11.46
C LEU A 26 0.63 -3.69 -12.27
N GLU A 27 0.25 -3.66 -13.55
CA GLU A 27 0.35 -4.82 -14.44
C GLU A 27 1.74 -4.94 -15.07
N LEU A 28 2.47 -3.82 -15.21
CA LEU A 28 3.83 -3.79 -15.77
C LEU A 28 4.81 -4.68 -14.99
N GLU A 29 5.74 -5.31 -15.69
CA GLU A 29 6.82 -6.07 -15.04
C GLU A 29 7.65 -5.18 -14.11
N THR A 30 8.16 -5.77 -13.03
CA THR A 30 9.11 -5.10 -12.17
C THR A 30 10.41 -4.81 -12.93
N PHE A 31 11.11 -3.75 -12.55
CA PHE A 31 12.40 -3.39 -13.16
C PHE A 31 13.43 -4.52 -13.08
N ASP A 32 13.40 -5.29 -11.99
CA ASP A 32 14.21 -6.50 -11.79
C ASP A 32 13.36 -7.67 -11.29
N GLN A 33 13.99 -8.83 -11.12
CA GLN A 33 13.37 -10.04 -10.55
C GLN A 33 13.71 -10.23 -9.07
N ALA A 34 14.13 -9.17 -8.38
CA ALA A 34 14.47 -9.27 -6.96
C ALA A 34 13.19 -9.43 -6.12
N ASP A 35 13.24 -10.34 -5.14
CA ASP A 35 12.14 -10.59 -4.19
C ASP A 35 11.62 -9.30 -3.56
N ARG A 36 12.52 -8.37 -3.27
CA ARG A 36 12.23 -7.06 -2.71
C ARG A 36 11.27 -6.25 -3.60
N THR A 37 11.61 -6.13 -4.88
CA THR A 37 10.83 -5.39 -5.87
C THR A 37 9.48 -6.06 -6.09
N ARG A 38 9.46 -7.39 -6.15
CA ARG A 38 8.23 -8.20 -6.25
C ARG A 38 7.32 -8.00 -5.03
N CYS A 39 7.84 -8.14 -3.82
CA CYS A 39 7.08 -7.94 -2.58
C CYS A 39 6.57 -6.50 -2.43
N SER A 40 7.40 -5.51 -2.79
CA SER A 40 6.96 -4.11 -2.82
C SER A 40 5.78 -3.92 -3.76
N LYS A 41 5.86 -4.46 -4.98
CA LYS A 41 4.76 -4.39 -5.96
C LYS A 41 3.48 -5.06 -5.45
N ILE A 42 3.58 -6.24 -4.83
CA ILE A 42 2.42 -6.92 -4.22
C ILE A 42 1.77 -6.05 -3.16
N MET A 43 2.55 -5.41 -2.29
CA MET A 43 2.01 -4.52 -1.26
C MET A 43 1.38 -3.25 -1.85
N CYS A 44 1.88 -2.73 -2.97
CA CYS A 44 1.21 -1.68 -3.72
C CYS A 44 -0.16 -2.15 -4.23
N SER A 45 -0.28 -3.36 -4.77
CA SER A 45 -1.57 -3.92 -5.19
C SER A 45 -2.57 -4.01 -4.04
N VAL A 46 -2.12 -4.46 -2.86
CA VAL A 46 -2.96 -4.49 -1.65
C VAL A 46 -3.42 -3.09 -1.25
N ALA A 47 -2.54 -2.09 -1.30
CA ALA A 47 -2.91 -0.70 -1.01
C ALA A 47 -3.99 -0.18 -1.98
N PHE A 48 -3.91 -0.55 -3.26
CA PHE A 48 -4.92 -0.20 -4.26
C PHE A 48 -6.26 -0.89 -4.01
N GLU A 49 -6.26 -2.18 -3.67
CA GLU A 49 -7.49 -2.91 -3.32
C GLU A 49 -8.18 -2.30 -2.08
N HIS A 50 -7.40 -1.88 -1.08
CA HIS A 50 -7.93 -1.15 0.07
C HIS A 50 -8.48 0.23 -0.33
N ALA A 51 -7.84 0.94 -1.25
CA ALA A 51 -8.35 2.21 -1.76
C ALA A 51 -9.71 2.03 -2.45
N GLU A 52 -9.88 0.99 -3.27
CA GLU A 52 -11.16 0.62 -3.89
C GLU A 52 -12.23 0.34 -2.83
N SER A 53 -11.90 -0.55 -1.88
CA SER A 53 -12.80 -0.93 -0.79
C SER A 53 -13.24 0.27 0.06
N ALA A 54 -12.32 1.18 0.38
CA ALA A 54 -12.63 2.41 1.12
C ALA A 54 -13.64 3.27 0.36
N LYS A 55 -13.48 3.46 -0.96
CA LYS A 55 -14.42 4.22 -1.78
C LYS A 55 -15.82 3.60 -1.76
N LEU A 56 -15.91 2.27 -1.88
CA LEU A 56 -17.20 1.54 -1.84
C LEU A 56 -17.90 1.72 -0.49
N LEU A 57 -17.15 1.62 0.61
CA LEU A 57 -17.69 1.82 1.96
C LEU A 57 -18.16 3.26 2.19
N ILE A 58 -17.40 4.26 1.71
CA ILE A 58 -17.80 5.68 1.78
C ILE A 58 -19.08 5.91 0.97
N ALA A 59 -19.15 5.37 -0.25
CA ALA A 59 -20.33 5.50 -1.11
C ALA A 59 -21.60 4.89 -0.47
N ALA A 60 -21.43 3.82 0.32
CA ALA A 60 -22.50 3.17 1.07
C ALA A 60 -22.83 3.85 2.42
N GLY A 61 -22.11 4.91 2.82
CA GLY A 61 -22.29 5.58 4.11
C GLY A 61 -21.66 4.85 5.30
N ASN A 62 -20.86 3.82 5.08
CA ASN A 62 -20.21 3.00 6.11
C ASN A 62 -18.88 3.62 6.57
N PHE A 63 -18.92 4.85 7.08
CA PHE A 63 -17.72 5.67 7.31
C PHE A 63 -16.75 5.08 8.35
N THR A 64 -17.25 4.48 9.44
CA THR A 64 -16.39 3.86 10.45
C THR A 64 -15.56 2.71 9.87
N SER A 65 -16.19 1.86 9.06
CA SER A 65 -15.49 0.77 8.37
C SER A 65 -14.53 1.32 7.31
N ALA A 66 -14.94 2.34 6.56
CA ALA A 66 -14.08 2.98 5.57
C ALA A 66 -12.78 3.53 6.20
N LEU A 67 -12.86 4.16 7.37
CA LEU A 67 -11.69 4.69 8.07
C LEU A 67 -10.68 3.58 8.41
N SER A 68 -11.17 2.42 8.87
CA SER A 68 -10.30 1.26 9.13
C SER A 68 -9.58 0.80 7.86
N VAL A 69 -10.27 0.80 6.70
CA VAL A 69 -9.67 0.42 5.43
C VAL A 69 -8.64 1.46 4.95
N VAL A 70 -8.89 2.76 5.15
CA VAL A 70 -7.90 3.81 4.84
C VAL A 70 -6.62 3.62 5.66
N ARG A 71 -6.74 3.21 6.93
CA ARG A 71 -5.57 2.86 7.74
C ARG A 71 -4.81 1.65 7.17
N LEU A 72 -5.52 0.60 6.76
CA LEU A 72 -4.90 -0.57 6.13
C LEU A 72 -4.20 -0.22 4.81
N GLN A 73 -4.80 0.65 3.99
CA GLN A 73 -4.19 1.19 2.79
C GLN A 73 -2.85 1.88 3.10
N TYR A 74 -2.83 2.75 4.11
CA TYR A 74 -1.61 3.43 4.53
C TYR A 74 -0.54 2.44 5.02
N GLU A 75 -0.92 1.47 5.85
CA GLU A 75 0.00 0.45 6.35
C GLU A 75 0.58 -0.41 5.21
N ALA A 76 -0.23 -0.76 4.21
CA ALA A 76 0.21 -1.50 3.03
C ALA A 76 1.21 -0.69 2.20
N LEU A 77 0.93 0.61 1.97
CA LEU A 77 1.81 1.50 1.23
C LEU A 77 3.16 1.69 1.95
N VAL A 78 3.15 1.95 3.26
CA VAL A 78 4.39 2.08 4.03
C VAL A 78 5.19 0.79 3.99
N ARG A 79 4.53 -0.37 4.07
CA ARG A 79 5.22 -1.67 3.94
C ARG A 79 5.83 -1.85 2.54
N ALA A 80 5.15 -1.44 1.47
CA ALA A 80 5.72 -1.47 0.12
C ALA A 80 7.00 -0.64 0.03
N MET A 81 6.96 0.61 0.48
CA MET A 81 8.12 1.51 0.49
C MET A 81 9.24 0.95 1.36
N TRP A 82 8.92 0.44 2.55
CA TRP A 82 9.91 -0.13 3.46
C TRP A 82 10.60 -1.35 2.84
N LEU A 83 9.85 -2.24 2.18
CA LEU A 83 10.42 -3.38 1.45
C LEU A 83 11.43 -2.88 0.42
N LEU A 84 11.04 -1.91 -0.40
CA LEU A 84 11.87 -1.44 -1.50
C LEU A 84 13.14 -0.71 -1.04
N TYR A 85 13.06 0.13 0.00
CA TYR A 85 14.13 1.06 0.34
C TYR A 85 14.89 0.77 1.64
N ALA A 86 14.29 0.03 2.57
CA ALA A 86 14.79 -0.03 3.95
C ALA A 86 14.95 -1.44 4.53
N ALA A 87 14.14 -2.40 4.08
CA ALA A 87 14.13 -3.76 4.61
C ALA A 87 15.49 -4.44 4.42
N SER A 88 15.91 -5.25 5.40
CA SER A 88 17.06 -6.14 5.20
C SER A 88 16.68 -7.32 4.31
N ASP A 89 17.64 -7.91 3.59
CA ASP A 89 17.38 -9.08 2.75
C ASP A 89 16.78 -10.24 3.55
N ARG A 90 17.23 -10.44 4.79
CA ARG A 90 16.64 -11.41 5.72
C ARG A 90 15.17 -11.14 6.03
N ALA A 91 14.76 -9.87 6.08
CA ALA A 91 13.36 -9.51 6.33
C ALA A 91 12.49 -9.75 5.08
N VAL A 92 13.06 -9.51 3.89
CA VAL A 92 12.42 -9.83 2.60
C VAL A 92 12.27 -11.35 2.45
N GLU A 93 13.32 -12.12 2.70
CA GLU A 93 13.31 -13.60 2.63
C GLU A 93 12.24 -14.22 3.53
N LYS A 94 12.03 -13.67 4.74
CA LYS A 94 10.96 -14.14 5.63
C LYS A 94 9.56 -13.95 5.06
N LEU A 95 9.36 -12.93 4.23
CA LEU A 95 8.08 -12.63 3.58
C LEU A 95 7.86 -13.48 2.33
N THR A 96 8.93 -13.93 1.67
CA THR A 96 8.87 -14.77 0.48
C THR A 96 8.94 -16.26 0.78
N SER A 97 9.48 -16.66 1.94
CA SER A 97 9.58 -18.05 2.35
C SER A 97 8.20 -18.70 2.51
N GLU A 98 8.09 -19.98 2.11
CA GLU A 98 6.88 -20.76 2.30
C GLU A 98 6.43 -20.77 3.77
N LEU A 99 5.12 -20.66 3.99
CA LEU A 99 4.51 -20.71 5.31
C LEU A 99 4.52 -22.16 5.83
N THR A 100 5.61 -22.55 6.47
CA THR A 100 5.77 -23.80 7.22
C THR A 100 5.47 -23.56 8.70
N HIS A 101 5.21 -24.62 9.46
CA HIS A 101 5.01 -24.50 10.92
C HIS A 101 6.23 -23.87 11.63
N GLU A 102 7.44 -24.04 11.09
CA GLU A 102 8.66 -23.41 11.61
C GLU A 102 8.83 -21.95 11.16
N SER A 103 8.47 -21.60 9.92
CA SER A 103 8.58 -20.22 9.43
C SER A 103 7.47 -19.33 10.00
N SER A 104 6.29 -19.88 10.30
CA SER A 104 5.18 -19.19 10.98
C SER A 104 5.61 -18.62 12.35
N LYS A 105 6.34 -19.40 13.16
CA LYS A 105 6.91 -18.92 14.44
C LYS A 105 8.00 -17.84 14.27
N LYS A 106 8.60 -17.72 13.08
CA LYS A 106 9.62 -16.71 12.74
C LYS A 106 9.03 -15.46 12.05
N ALA A 107 7.79 -15.55 11.54
CA ALA A 107 7.02 -14.48 10.91
C ALA A 107 6.54 -13.41 11.91
N ASP A 108 6.44 -13.77 13.20
CA ASP A 108 6.09 -12.91 14.35
C ASP A 108 7.05 -11.74 14.64
N ARG A 109 7.97 -11.41 13.73
CA ARG A 109 8.98 -10.36 13.93
C ARG A 109 9.08 -9.35 12.79
N LEU A 110 8.03 -9.19 11.98
CA LEU A 110 7.98 -8.07 11.07
C LEU A 110 7.81 -6.77 11.86
N PRO A 111 8.53 -5.69 11.47
CA PRO A 111 8.42 -4.43 12.17
C PRO A 111 6.99 -3.88 12.10
N LEU A 112 6.53 -3.33 13.22
CA LEU A 112 5.30 -2.54 13.25
C LEU A 112 5.48 -1.28 12.39
N LEU A 113 4.35 -0.67 11.99
CA LEU A 113 4.30 0.54 11.16
C LEU A 113 5.28 1.63 11.61
N GLY A 114 5.30 1.96 12.91
CA GLY A 114 6.18 3.00 13.45
C GLY A 114 7.67 2.70 13.22
N ARG A 115 8.07 1.44 13.33
CA ARG A 115 9.46 1.02 13.06
C ARG A 115 9.78 1.05 11.58
N MET A 116 8.85 0.66 10.70
CA MET A 116 9.04 0.79 9.25
C MET A 116 9.27 2.25 8.83
N LEU A 117 8.52 3.19 9.42
CA LEU A 117 8.69 4.63 9.18
C LEU A 117 10.06 5.13 9.66
N GLN A 118 10.49 4.73 10.85
CA GLN A 118 11.83 5.06 11.37
C GLN A 118 12.94 4.52 10.48
N GLU A 119 12.80 3.28 9.98
CA GLU A 119 13.81 2.67 9.12
C GLU A 119 13.83 3.26 7.70
N LEU A 120 12.73 3.85 7.25
CA LEU A 120 12.60 4.56 5.98
C LEU A 120 13.21 5.97 5.99
N ASP A 121 13.38 6.56 7.17
CA ASP A 121 13.93 7.91 7.31
C ASP A 121 15.31 8.01 6.64
N GLY A 122 15.45 8.98 5.74
CA GLY A 122 16.66 9.18 4.95
C GLY A 122 16.99 8.11 3.89
N LYS A 123 16.15 7.09 3.66
CA LYS A 123 16.40 6.01 2.68
C LYS A 123 15.56 6.07 1.41
N GLY A 124 14.56 6.94 1.38
CA GLY A 124 13.75 7.16 0.18
C GLY A 124 14.56 7.75 -0.99
N PRO A 125 14.08 7.60 -2.23
CA PRO A 125 14.71 8.21 -3.39
C PRO A 125 14.79 9.73 -3.23
N ALA A 126 15.92 10.33 -3.65
CA ALA A 126 16.15 11.76 -3.50
C ALA A 126 15.33 12.58 -4.49
N GLU A 127 15.00 12.00 -5.65
CA GLU A 127 14.37 12.67 -6.78
C GLU A 127 12.96 13.18 -6.44
N PRO A 128 12.05 12.40 -5.83
CA PRO A 128 10.74 12.92 -5.43
C PRO A 128 10.83 14.05 -4.40
N MET A 129 11.83 14.01 -3.50
CA MET A 129 12.05 15.06 -2.49
C MET A 129 12.65 16.33 -3.10
N ARG A 130 13.34 16.25 -4.24
CA ARG A 130 13.88 17.40 -4.98
C ARG A 130 12.83 18.12 -5.83
N MET A 131 11.68 17.50 -6.06
CA MET A 131 10.58 18.06 -6.87
C MET A 131 9.51 18.79 -6.04
N LEU A 132 9.67 18.83 -4.71
CA LEU A 132 8.85 19.59 -3.76
C LEU A 132 9.56 20.86 -3.31
#